data_AF-A0A0F9BIX9-F1
#
_entry.id   AF-A0A0F9BIX9-F1
#
_cell.length_a   1.000
_cell.length_b   1.000
_cell.length_c   1.000
_cell.angle_alpha   90.00
_cell.angle_beta   90.00
_cell.angle_gamma   90.00
#
_symmetry.space_group_name_H-M   'P 1'
#
loop_
_entity.id
_entity.type
_entity.pdbx_description
1 polymer ?
#
loop_
_entity_poly.entity_id
_entity_poly.type
_entity_poly.pdbx_seq_one_letter_code
_entity_poly.pdbx_strand_id
1 'polypeptide(L)'
;LYDWHICYIPNTKEQASMLQFYTEELEGPINKSERRDVMISLFDGNCKLQWKVDWPLRWTVFDVDYEMHGKDLLGSAQVGDRIMRLMNREPPLHMMYELFLDEDGKKISKSKGNSKVLQEWLDYTTVDVLNYFLFQNPRKSRKMHFGIIPQITDQYLKELGKEVCPISFTMLLNLVSITNTSDPELLWEFVRNYVVNAMPEKYPLLDILISKAINYYNKKILPLKEYRDPTQWEYISLMTLRNKIGGVRRLHEATIESGKDLSEYGGERKVLEEALTTAIYDAGKEIYGKEKLRDFFQMIYEVLMGQKSGPRLPIFVMLYGMDNTIDLLDELIKKNEYMFKELEE
;
A
#
# COMPACT_ATOMS: atom_id res chain seq x y z
N LEU A 1 -16.97 35.73 5.49
CA LEU A 1 -17.60 34.39 5.59
C LEU A 1 -17.98 34.24 7.04
N TYR A 2 -19.23 34.56 7.37
CA TYR A 2 -19.70 34.66 8.76
C TYR A 2 -20.04 33.26 9.30
N ASP A 3 -19.42 32.90 10.42
CA ASP A 3 -19.67 31.65 11.14
C ASP A 3 -20.95 31.76 11.96
N TRP A 4 -22.01 31.08 11.52
CA TRP A 4 -23.29 31.01 12.22
C TRP A 4 -23.48 29.63 12.86
N HIS A 5 -23.71 29.60 14.17
CA HIS A 5 -24.14 28.40 14.89
C HIS A 5 -25.48 28.65 15.58
N ILE A 6 -26.54 28.03 15.06
CA ILE A 6 -27.90 28.13 15.58
C ILE A 6 -28.37 26.72 15.99
N CYS A 7 -28.98 26.60 17.17
CA CYS A 7 -29.48 25.34 17.72
C CYS A 7 -30.98 25.47 18.03
N TYR A 8 -31.75 24.43 17.68
CA TYR A 8 -33.22 24.39 17.67
C TYR A 8 -33.76 23.48 18.78
N ILE A 9 -34.76 23.95 19.55
CA ILE A 9 -35.70 23.11 20.33
C ILE A 9 -37.07 23.82 20.34
N PRO A 10 -38.12 23.29 19.68
CA PRO A 10 -39.45 23.88 19.71
C PRO A 10 -40.25 23.32 20.90
N ASN A 11 -41.01 24.16 21.60
CA ASN A 11 -41.92 23.72 22.66
C ASN A 11 -43.42 23.79 22.27
N THR A 12 -43.83 24.40 21.15
CA THR A 12 -45.25 24.45 20.74
C THR A 12 -45.46 24.50 19.21
N LYS A 13 -46.67 24.10 18.76
CA LYS A 13 -47.05 23.83 17.36
C LYS A 13 -47.44 25.05 16.51
N GLU A 14 -47.58 26.25 17.09
CA GLU A 14 -48.25 27.36 16.40
C GLU A 14 -47.40 28.63 16.25
N GLN A 15 -46.23 28.71 16.88
CA GLN A 15 -45.29 29.84 16.74
C GLN A 15 -43.85 29.32 16.89
N ALA A 16 -43.00 29.58 15.89
CA ALA A 16 -41.57 29.30 15.98
C ALA A 16 -40.82 30.57 16.41
N SER A 17 -40.67 30.77 17.71
CA SER A 17 -39.81 31.82 18.26
C SER A 17 -38.39 31.28 18.41
N MET A 18 -37.38 32.01 17.93
CA MET A 18 -35.97 31.61 17.96
C MET A 18 -35.17 32.53 18.89
N LEU A 19 -34.34 31.94 19.75
CA LEU A 19 -33.34 32.68 20.53
C LEU A 19 -32.03 32.72 19.73
N GLN A 20 -31.60 33.91 19.31
CA GLN A 20 -30.33 34.14 18.62
C GLN A 20 -29.35 34.85 19.57
N PHE A 21 -28.05 34.58 19.42
CA PHE A 21 -26.98 35.32 20.09
C PHE A 21 -26.10 35.98 19.02
N TYR A 22 -25.68 37.22 19.27
CA TYR A 22 -24.63 37.87 18.49
C TYR A 22 -23.27 37.38 19.01
N THR A 23 -22.47 36.73 18.15
CA THR A 23 -21.14 36.20 18.51
C THR A 23 -20.00 37.16 18.20
N GLU A 24 -20.27 38.34 17.62
CA GLU A 24 -19.21 39.33 17.32
C GLU A 24 -18.61 39.99 18.58
N GLU A 25 -19.17 39.78 19.79
CA GLU A 25 -18.70 40.46 21.01
C GLU A 25 -18.36 39.54 22.21
N LEU A 26 -18.29 38.21 22.04
CA LEU A 26 -18.14 37.30 23.18
C LEU A 26 -16.96 36.33 23.07
N GLU A 27 -15.81 36.73 23.64
CA GLU A 27 -14.81 35.80 24.16
C GLU A 27 -15.18 35.38 25.59
N GLY A 28 -15.88 34.25 25.76
CA GLY A 28 -16.16 33.67 27.09
C GLY A 28 -17.53 32.97 27.23
N PRO A 29 -17.80 32.30 28.38
CA PRO A 29 -19.09 31.68 28.65
C PRO A 29 -20.19 32.75 28.79
N ILE A 30 -21.27 32.57 28.00
CA ILE A 30 -22.38 33.54 27.85
C ILE A 30 -23.13 33.73 29.17
N ASN A 31 -23.22 34.97 29.64
CA ASN A 31 -24.00 35.34 30.82
C ASN A 31 -25.50 35.42 30.48
N LYS A 32 -26.38 34.87 31.34
CA LYS A 32 -27.84 34.78 31.05
C LYS A 32 -28.50 36.16 30.89
N SER A 33 -27.90 37.22 31.40
CA SER A 33 -28.39 38.60 31.38
C SER A 33 -28.28 39.32 30.03
N GLU A 34 -27.50 38.80 29.07
CA GLU A 34 -27.26 39.44 27.76
C GLU A 34 -28.13 38.88 26.63
N ARG A 35 -29.10 38.03 26.97
CA ARG A 35 -30.05 37.44 26.02
C ARG A 35 -30.99 38.52 25.49
N ARG A 36 -31.10 38.62 24.16
CA ARG A 36 -32.12 39.41 23.48
C ARG A 36 -32.97 38.49 22.62
N ASP A 37 -34.29 38.59 22.77
CA ASP A 37 -35.22 37.91 21.89
C ASP A 37 -35.28 38.69 20.56
N VAL A 38 -35.01 38.01 19.46
CA VAL A 38 -35.09 38.59 18.11
C VAL A 38 -36.00 37.72 17.24
N MET A 39 -36.85 38.38 16.47
CA MET A 39 -37.71 37.71 15.49
C MET A 39 -36.98 37.70 14.15
N ILE A 40 -36.73 36.50 13.62
CA ILE A 40 -36.13 36.31 12.29
C ILE A 40 -37.11 35.55 11.39
N SER A 41 -37.11 35.88 10.10
CA SER A 41 -37.88 35.13 9.11
C SER A 41 -37.24 33.76 8.87
N LEU A 42 -38.07 32.75 8.62
CA LEU A 42 -37.59 31.43 8.22
C LEU A 42 -37.31 31.33 6.70
N PHE A 43 -37.70 32.33 5.92
CA PHE A 43 -37.72 32.27 4.45
C PHE A 43 -36.64 33.10 3.75
N ASP A 44 -35.87 33.90 4.49
CA ASP A 44 -34.88 34.83 3.94
C ASP A 44 -33.44 34.29 3.94
N GLY A 45 -33.26 33.02 4.37
CA GLY A 45 -31.96 32.37 4.45
C GLY A 45 -31.13 32.70 5.70
N ASN A 46 -31.64 33.51 6.62
CA ASN A 46 -30.93 33.88 7.85
C ASN A 46 -31.07 32.86 9.00
N CYS A 47 -31.78 31.75 8.76
CA CYS A 47 -32.00 30.68 9.72
C CYS A 47 -31.40 29.37 9.22
N LYS A 48 -30.61 28.69 10.06
CA LYS A 48 -30.03 27.37 9.77
C LYS A 48 -30.60 26.32 10.71
N LEU A 49 -31.07 25.22 10.12
CA LEU A 49 -31.51 24.04 10.84
C LEU A 49 -30.33 23.34 11.53
N GLN A 50 -30.58 22.79 12.72
CA GLN A 50 -29.62 21.93 13.40
C GLN A 50 -29.36 20.69 12.52
N TRP A 51 -28.11 20.25 12.41
CA TRP A 51 -27.69 19.26 11.39
C TRP A 51 -28.46 17.92 11.44
N LYS A 52 -28.93 17.46 12.61
CA LYS A 52 -29.73 16.22 12.73
C LYS A 52 -31.13 16.36 12.14
N VAL A 53 -31.63 17.59 11.99
CA VAL A 53 -32.91 17.90 11.34
C VAL A 53 -32.68 18.31 9.88
N ASP A 54 -31.61 19.09 9.62
CA ASP A 54 -31.20 19.46 8.26
C ASP A 54 -30.95 18.22 7.37
N TRP A 55 -30.25 17.21 7.89
CA TRP A 55 -29.90 16.02 7.12
C TRP A 55 -31.11 15.25 6.56
N PRO A 56 -32.12 14.83 7.35
CA PRO A 56 -33.32 14.19 6.81
C PRO A 56 -34.19 15.11 5.95
N LEU A 57 -34.20 16.42 6.21
CA LEU A 57 -34.90 17.36 5.33
C LEU A 57 -34.26 17.42 3.94
N ARG A 58 -32.93 17.29 3.83
CA ARG A 58 -32.26 17.14 2.54
C ARG A 58 -32.66 15.85 1.83
N TRP A 59 -32.83 14.74 2.55
CA TRP A 59 -33.37 13.51 1.94
C TRP A 59 -34.73 13.75 1.28
N THR A 60 -35.58 14.53 1.94
CA THR A 60 -36.89 14.90 1.39
C THR A 60 -36.79 15.83 0.19
N VAL A 61 -35.91 16.84 0.26
CA VAL A 61 -35.76 17.85 -0.83
C VAL A 61 -35.17 17.24 -2.08
N PHE A 62 -34.19 16.34 -1.94
CA PHE A 62 -33.49 15.71 -3.05
C PHE A 62 -34.04 14.35 -3.46
N ASP A 63 -35.12 13.89 -2.82
CA ASP A 63 -35.75 12.58 -3.05
C ASP A 63 -34.71 11.44 -3.02
N VAL A 64 -33.94 11.38 -1.92
CA VAL A 64 -32.82 10.45 -1.79
C VAL A 64 -33.34 9.03 -1.53
N ASP A 65 -33.09 8.11 -2.45
CA ASP A 65 -33.44 6.68 -2.30
C ASP A 65 -32.43 5.89 -1.44
N TYR A 66 -31.15 6.28 -1.49
CA TYR A 66 -30.06 5.55 -0.84
C TYR A 66 -28.94 6.50 -0.39
N GLU A 67 -28.50 6.38 0.86
CA GLU A 67 -27.35 7.12 1.37
C GLU A 67 -26.49 6.27 2.32
N MET A 68 -25.19 6.22 2.01
CA MET A 68 -24.18 5.59 2.87
C MET A 68 -23.76 6.52 3.99
N HIS A 69 -23.46 5.97 5.16
CA HIS A 69 -22.90 6.75 6.25
C HIS A 69 -21.85 5.96 7.05
N GLY A 70 -20.92 6.67 7.67
CA GLY A 70 -19.94 6.04 8.55
C GLY A 70 -20.59 5.53 9.84
N LYS A 71 -19.97 4.54 10.48
CA LYS A 71 -20.40 4.00 11.78
C LYS A 71 -20.64 5.07 12.85
N ASP A 72 -19.86 6.15 12.85
CA ASP A 72 -20.01 7.26 13.79
C ASP A 72 -21.35 8.00 13.66
N LEU A 73 -22.00 7.91 12.49
CA LEU A 73 -23.26 8.60 12.20
C LEU A 73 -24.49 7.73 12.43
N LEU A 74 -24.34 6.46 12.86
CA LEU A 74 -25.44 5.52 13.02
C LEU A 74 -26.57 6.08 13.90
N GLY A 75 -26.23 6.63 15.08
CA GLY A 75 -27.22 7.22 15.96
C GLY A 75 -27.92 8.45 15.38
N SER A 76 -27.31 9.13 14.42
CA SER A 76 -27.90 10.32 13.77
C SER A 76 -28.75 9.94 12.57
N ALA A 77 -28.37 8.91 11.80
CA ALA A 77 -29.21 8.31 10.77
C ALA A 77 -30.52 7.79 11.39
N GLN A 78 -30.45 7.08 12.53
CA GLN A 78 -31.65 6.63 13.26
C GLN A 78 -32.58 7.77 13.70
N VAL A 79 -32.03 8.94 14.04
CA VAL A 79 -32.84 10.13 14.35
C VAL A 79 -33.47 10.69 13.06
N GLY A 80 -32.69 10.75 11.97
CA GLY A 80 -33.17 11.15 10.65
C GLY A 80 -34.35 10.30 10.17
N ASP A 81 -34.24 8.98 10.30
CA ASP A 81 -35.31 8.04 9.93
C ASP A 81 -36.62 8.31 10.68
N ARG A 82 -36.53 8.67 11.96
CA ARG A 82 -37.70 9.02 12.77
C ARG A 82 -38.32 10.32 12.29
N ILE A 83 -37.51 11.31 11.91
CA ILE A 83 -37.98 12.59 11.36
C ILE A 83 -38.70 12.38 10.03
N MET A 84 -38.14 11.58 9.11
CA MET A 84 -38.79 11.24 7.83
C MET A 84 -40.18 10.61 8.05
N ARG A 85 -40.26 9.63 8.96
CA ARG A 85 -41.53 8.95 9.28
C ARG A 85 -42.55 9.91 9.92
N LEU A 86 -42.12 10.84 10.76
CA LEU A 86 -43.00 11.89 11.31
C LEU A 86 -43.56 12.82 10.22
N MET A 87 -42.85 12.96 9.11
CA MET A 87 -43.27 13.72 7.93
C MET A 87 -44.06 12.87 6.92
N ASN A 88 -44.44 11.63 7.27
CA ASN A 88 -45.07 10.64 6.38
C ASN A 88 -44.26 10.36 5.11
N ARG A 89 -42.93 10.32 5.23
CA ARG A 89 -41.98 9.95 4.18
C ARG A 89 -41.22 8.69 4.58
N GLU A 90 -40.85 7.90 3.59
CA GLU A 90 -39.91 6.78 3.81
C GLU A 90 -38.47 7.32 3.88
N PRO A 91 -37.65 6.85 4.82
CA PRO A 91 -36.22 7.18 4.83
C PRO A 91 -35.48 6.43 3.71
N PRO A 92 -34.32 6.96 3.27
CA PRO A 92 -33.47 6.27 2.31
C PRO A 92 -32.98 4.91 2.85
N LEU A 93 -32.65 4.01 1.93
CA LEU A 93 -31.90 2.81 2.29
C LEU A 93 -30.49 3.20 2.75
N HIS A 94 -30.07 2.65 3.88
CA HIS A 94 -28.75 2.93 4.44
C HIS A 94 -27.78 1.77 4.27
N MET A 95 -26.52 2.08 3.93
CA MET A 95 -25.40 1.19 4.18
C MET A 95 -24.39 1.88 5.09
N MET A 96 -24.18 1.27 6.26
CA MET A 96 -23.14 1.68 7.18
C MET A 96 -21.78 1.10 6.75
N TYR A 97 -20.77 1.95 6.66
CA TYR A 97 -19.37 1.53 6.51
C TYR A 97 -18.59 1.69 7.82
N GLU A 98 -17.67 0.76 8.04
CA GLU A 98 -16.78 0.72 9.20
C GLU A 98 -15.60 1.70 9.06
N LEU A 99 -14.83 1.82 10.14
CA LEU A 99 -13.73 2.78 10.25
C LEU A 99 -12.44 2.27 9.58
N PHE A 100 -11.68 3.22 9.02
CA PHE A 100 -10.27 3.03 8.76
C PHE A 100 -9.45 3.27 10.02
N LEU A 101 -8.50 2.37 10.26
CA LEU A 101 -7.65 2.32 11.44
C LEU A 101 -6.19 2.55 11.03
N ASP A 102 -5.37 3.07 11.93
CA ASP A 102 -3.92 3.14 11.73
C ASP A 102 -3.26 1.76 11.93
N GLU A 103 -1.93 1.72 11.88
CA GLU A 103 -1.14 0.49 12.07
C GLU A 103 -1.37 -0.17 13.44
N ASP A 104 -1.61 0.62 14.48
CA ASP A 104 -1.93 0.17 15.85
C ASP A 104 -3.39 -0.27 16.01
N GLY A 105 -4.24 -0.08 15.00
CA GLY A 105 -5.67 -0.35 15.08
C GLY A 105 -6.48 0.76 15.75
N LYS A 106 -5.92 1.96 15.93
CA LYS A 106 -6.65 3.12 16.45
C LYS A 106 -7.34 3.85 15.29
N LYS A 107 -8.46 4.52 15.59
CA LYS A 107 -9.22 5.30 14.60
C LYS A 107 -8.37 6.42 14.01
N ILE A 108 -8.33 6.51 12.69
CA ILE A 108 -7.75 7.64 11.97
C ILE A 108 -8.64 8.88 12.18
N SER A 109 -8.08 9.99 12.65
CA SER A 109 -8.81 11.25 12.85
C SER A 109 -8.09 12.45 12.24
N LYS A 110 -8.87 13.41 11.70
CA LYS A 110 -8.33 14.67 11.14
C LYS A 110 -7.52 15.47 12.17
N SER A 111 -7.96 15.48 13.43
CA SER A 111 -7.31 16.19 14.54
C SER A 111 -5.91 15.66 14.89
N LYS A 112 -5.56 14.44 14.47
CA LYS A 112 -4.26 13.81 14.74
C LYS A 112 -3.29 13.86 13.56
N GLY A 113 -3.57 14.69 12.54
CA GLY A 113 -2.67 14.91 11.39
C GLY A 113 -2.81 13.91 10.22
N ASN A 114 -3.51 12.80 10.41
CA ASN A 114 -3.63 11.70 9.42
C ASN A 114 -4.58 11.99 8.24
N SER A 115 -5.00 13.24 8.04
CA SER A 115 -5.97 13.61 7.00
C SER A 115 -5.41 13.57 5.57
N LYS A 116 -4.08 13.55 5.42
CA LYS A 116 -3.39 13.50 4.12
C LYS A 116 -3.05 12.08 3.66
N VAL A 117 -3.28 11.06 4.49
CA VAL A 117 -2.86 9.68 4.21
C VAL A 117 -3.38 9.18 2.86
N LEU A 118 -4.63 9.48 2.51
CA LEU A 118 -5.22 9.05 1.24
C LEU A 118 -4.57 9.73 0.03
N GLN A 119 -4.21 11.02 0.13
CA GLN A 119 -3.50 11.72 -0.92
C GLN A 119 -2.06 11.22 -1.04
N GLU A 120 -1.38 11.00 0.08
CA GLU A 120 -0.02 10.46 0.13
C GLU A 120 0.06 9.02 -0.40
N TRP A 121 -1.01 8.21 -0.26
CA TRP A 121 -1.05 6.89 -0.88
C TRP A 121 -0.92 6.94 -2.40
N LEU A 122 -1.47 7.97 -3.04
CA LEU A 122 -1.39 8.15 -4.49
C LEU A 122 0.04 8.45 -4.96
N ASP A 123 0.98 8.78 -4.09
CA ASP A 123 2.40 8.87 -4.45
C ASP A 123 3.03 7.49 -4.68
N TYR A 124 2.40 6.44 -4.12
CA TYR A 124 2.95 5.08 -4.04
C TYR A 124 2.08 4.01 -4.71
N THR A 125 0.86 4.35 -5.12
CA THR A 125 -0.02 3.44 -5.84
C THR A 125 -0.95 4.20 -6.78
N THR A 126 -1.83 3.49 -7.49
CA THR A 126 -2.80 4.08 -8.43
C THR A 126 -4.14 4.34 -7.74
N VAL A 127 -4.96 5.21 -8.35
CA VAL A 127 -6.34 5.44 -7.91
C VAL A 127 -7.16 4.15 -7.96
N ASP A 128 -6.91 3.28 -8.94
CA ASP A 128 -7.63 2.01 -9.06
C ASP A 128 -7.33 1.05 -7.90
N VAL A 129 -6.07 0.95 -7.49
CA VAL A 129 -5.67 0.15 -6.32
C VAL A 129 -6.25 0.72 -5.03
N LEU A 130 -6.28 2.06 -4.91
CA LEU A 130 -6.90 2.72 -3.76
C LEU A 130 -8.42 2.44 -3.73
N ASN A 131 -9.12 2.59 -4.85
CA ASN A 131 -10.55 2.27 -4.96
C ASN A 131 -10.83 0.81 -4.65
N TYR A 132 -10.00 -0.09 -5.17
CA TYR A 132 -10.04 -1.51 -4.88
C TYR A 132 -9.94 -1.78 -3.37
N PHE A 133 -9.02 -1.12 -2.68
CA PHE A 133 -8.92 -1.22 -1.22
C PHE A 133 -10.15 -0.68 -0.48
N LEU A 134 -10.66 0.49 -0.91
CA LEU A 134 -11.76 1.20 -0.24
C LEU A 134 -13.10 0.47 -0.38
N PHE A 135 -13.39 -0.11 -1.55
CA PHE A 135 -14.70 -0.72 -1.83
C PHE A 135 -14.83 -2.17 -1.39
N GLN A 136 -13.72 -2.83 -1.07
CA GLN A 136 -13.80 -4.18 -0.55
C GLN A 136 -14.36 -4.20 0.88
N ASN A 137 -15.37 -5.02 1.13
CA ASN A 137 -15.95 -5.29 2.45
C ASN A 137 -16.13 -4.02 3.33
N PRO A 138 -16.90 -3.02 2.90
CA PRO A 138 -17.03 -1.74 3.60
C PRO A 138 -17.63 -1.87 5.00
N ARG A 139 -18.26 -3.00 5.32
CA ARG A 139 -18.82 -3.33 6.64
C ARG A 139 -17.79 -3.84 7.66
N LYS A 140 -16.50 -3.90 7.31
CA LYS A 140 -15.42 -4.32 8.21
C LYS A 140 -14.41 -3.20 8.36
N SER A 141 -13.90 -3.01 9.58
CA SER A 141 -12.82 -2.07 9.81
C SER A 141 -11.55 -2.55 9.13
N ARG A 142 -10.76 -1.60 8.63
CA ARG A 142 -9.54 -1.89 7.86
C ARG A 142 -8.40 -1.02 8.34
N LYS A 143 -7.23 -1.62 8.50
CA LYS A 143 -6.01 -0.85 8.71
C LYS A 143 -5.63 -0.15 7.40
N MET A 144 -5.23 1.11 7.47
CA MET A 144 -4.79 1.93 6.35
C MET A 144 -3.46 2.59 6.73
N HIS A 145 -2.36 1.94 6.37
CA HIS A 145 -0.99 2.43 6.55
C HIS A 145 -0.13 2.08 5.33
N PHE A 146 1.03 2.69 5.16
CA PHE A 146 1.82 2.52 3.92
C PHE A 146 2.31 1.09 3.69
N GLY A 147 2.57 0.32 4.76
CA GLY A 147 3.11 -1.04 4.69
C GLY A 147 2.19 -2.07 4.00
N ILE A 148 0.89 -1.80 3.88
CA ILE A 148 -0.04 -2.70 3.17
C ILE A 148 -0.17 -2.38 1.67
N ILE A 149 0.38 -1.26 1.20
CA ILE A 149 0.29 -0.87 -0.22
C ILE A 149 0.83 -1.97 -1.14
N PRO A 150 2.02 -2.56 -0.91
CA PRO A 150 2.52 -3.60 -1.81
C PRO A 150 1.61 -4.83 -1.88
N GLN A 151 1.07 -5.24 -0.73
CA GLN A 151 0.16 -6.38 -0.64
C GLN A 151 -1.15 -6.13 -1.39
N ILE A 152 -1.76 -4.95 -1.22
CA ILE A 152 -3.01 -4.59 -1.88
C ILE A 152 -2.80 -4.45 -3.38
N THR A 153 -1.71 -3.79 -3.81
CA THR A 153 -1.37 -3.67 -5.23
C THR A 153 -1.20 -5.06 -5.83
N ASP A 154 -0.45 -5.96 -5.19
CA ASP A 154 -0.28 -7.34 -5.68
C ASP A 154 -1.60 -8.11 -5.76
N GLN A 155 -2.50 -7.93 -4.79
CA GLN A 155 -3.83 -8.55 -4.81
C GLN A 155 -4.67 -8.02 -5.99
N TYR A 156 -4.66 -6.72 -6.22
CA TYR A 156 -5.33 -6.08 -7.35
C TYR A 156 -4.80 -6.59 -8.69
N LEU A 157 -3.46 -6.61 -8.86
CA LEU A 157 -2.83 -7.11 -10.09
C LEU A 157 -3.13 -8.59 -10.34
N LYS A 158 -3.23 -9.39 -9.27
CA LYS A 158 -3.61 -10.80 -9.38
C LYS A 158 -5.02 -10.96 -9.96
N GLU A 159 -5.97 -10.11 -9.59
CA GLU A 159 -7.32 -10.14 -10.13
C GLU A 159 -7.41 -9.65 -11.58
N LEU A 160 -6.57 -8.69 -11.97
CA LEU A 160 -6.45 -8.24 -13.36
C LEU A 160 -5.78 -9.29 -14.28
N GLY A 161 -4.92 -10.13 -13.72
CA GLY A 161 -4.21 -11.17 -14.44
C GLY A 161 -2.89 -10.71 -15.07
N LYS A 162 -2.06 -11.69 -15.41
CA LYS A 162 -0.68 -11.46 -15.91
C LYS A 162 -0.63 -10.81 -17.30
N GLU A 163 -1.72 -10.86 -18.06
CA GLU A 163 -1.83 -10.19 -19.36
C GLU A 163 -1.85 -8.67 -19.22
N VAL A 164 -2.33 -8.16 -18.09
CA VAL A 164 -2.37 -6.71 -17.79
C VAL A 164 -1.09 -6.27 -17.07
N CYS A 165 -0.64 -7.04 -16.09
CA CYS A 165 0.61 -6.77 -15.38
C CYS A 165 1.33 -8.09 -15.07
N PRO A 166 2.41 -8.41 -15.80
CA PRO A 166 3.08 -9.72 -15.72
C PRO A 166 3.95 -9.90 -14.47
N ILE A 167 4.23 -8.80 -13.75
CA ILE A 167 5.10 -8.74 -12.57
C ILE A 167 4.33 -8.11 -11.41
N SER A 168 4.61 -8.56 -10.18
CA SER A 168 4.00 -7.99 -8.98
C SER A 168 4.69 -6.69 -8.57
N PHE A 169 3.99 -5.80 -7.90
CA PHE A 169 4.57 -4.57 -7.35
C PHE A 169 5.65 -4.87 -6.31
N THR A 170 5.49 -5.92 -5.51
CA THR A 170 6.56 -6.37 -4.61
C THR A 170 7.83 -6.75 -5.36
N MET A 171 7.73 -7.42 -6.52
CA MET A 171 8.91 -7.73 -7.35
C MET A 171 9.60 -6.45 -7.87
N LEU A 172 8.84 -5.43 -8.26
CA LEU A 172 9.40 -4.13 -8.65
C LEU A 172 10.14 -3.45 -7.49
N LEU A 173 9.55 -3.43 -6.30
CA LEU A 173 10.20 -2.86 -5.11
C LEU A 173 11.53 -3.55 -4.81
N ASN A 174 11.61 -4.87 -5.02
CA ASN A 174 12.86 -5.61 -4.81
C ASN A 174 13.93 -5.26 -5.87
N LEU A 175 13.52 -5.06 -7.14
CA LEU A 175 14.44 -4.57 -8.17
C LEU A 175 14.99 -3.19 -7.85
N VAL A 176 14.11 -2.23 -7.51
CA VAL A 176 14.53 -0.89 -7.12
C VAL A 176 15.45 -0.96 -5.90
N SER A 177 15.14 -1.85 -4.96
CA SER A 177 15.94 -2.03 -3.75
C SER A 177 17.37 -2.49 -4.05
N ILE A 178 17.57 -3.44 -4.96
CA ILE A 178 18.93 -3.91 -5.24
C ILE A 178 19.71 -2.98 -6.16
N THR A 179 19.04 -2.45 -7.19
CA THR A 179 19.69 -1.59 -8.20
C THR A 179 19.97 -0.20 -7.64
N ASN A 180 19.25 0.19 -6.59
CA ASN A 180 19.23 1.54 -6.03
C ASN A 180 19.01 2.63 -7.10
N THR A 181 18.35 2.27 -8.20
CA THR A 181 18.14 3.16 -9.34
C THR A 181 16.88 3.99 -9.19
N SER A 182 16.92 5.21 -9.70
CA SER A 182 15.72 6.03 -9.95
C SER A 182 15.41 6.15 -11.44
N ASP A 183 16.11 5.37 -12.28
CA ASP A 183 15.92 5.34 -13.73
C ASP A 183 14.91 4.25 -14.13
N PRO A 184 13.74 4.62 -14.68
CA PRO A 184 12.75 3.67 -15.17
C PRO A 184 13.25 2.79 -16.33
N GLU A 185 14.16 3.28 -17.20
CA GLU A 185 14.62 2.53 -18.36
C GLU A 185 15.43 1.30 -17.94
N LEU A 186 16.33 1.49 -16.98
CA LEU A 186 17.09 0.39 -16.38
C LEU A 186 16.18 -0.66 -15.71
N LEU A 187 15.10 -0.24 -15.05
CA LEU A 187 14.13 -1.18 -14.48
C LEU A 187 13.39 -1.97 -15.56
N TRP A 188 13.08 -1.33 -16.68
CA TRP A 188 12.49 -2.01 -17.83
C TRP A 188 13.44 -3.04 -18.47
N GLU A 189 14.75 -2.82 -18.44
CA GLU A 189 15.74 -3.83 -18.88
C GLU A 189 15.66 -5.10 -18.02
N PHE A 190 15.61 -4.96 -16.70
CA PHE A 190 15.42 -6.11 -15.80
C PHE A 190 14.07 -6.79 -16.01
N VAL A 191 13.00 -6.01 -16.22
CA VAL A 191 11.68 -6.58 -16.54
C VAL A 191 11.75 -7.45 -17.81
N ARG A 192 12.52 -7.03 -18.83
CA ARG A 192 12.69 -7.79 -20.08
C ARG A 192 13.41 -9.13 -19.90
N ASN A 193 14.28 -9.25 -18.90
CA ASN A 193 14.91 -10.53 -18.55
C ASN A 193 13.87 -11.57 -18.07
N TYR A 194 12.76 -11.12 -17.49
CA TYR A 194 11.72 -11.98 -16.94
C TYR A 194 10.48 -12.12 -17.84
N VAL A 195 10.18 -11.07 -18.61
CA VAL A 195 9.02 -10.98 -19.50
C VAL A 195 9.51 -10.62 -20.89
N VAL A 196 9.53 -11.63 -21.77
CA VAL A 196 9.97 -11.49 -23.16
C VAL A 196 9.14 -10.41 -23.87
N ASN A 197 9.82 -9.50 -24.58
CA ASN A 197 9.21 -8.38 -25.33
C ASN A 197 8.34 -7.45 -24.47
N ALA A 198 8.70 -7.25 -23.20
CA ALA A 198 8.05 -6.27 -22.34
C ALA A 198 8.44 -4.83 -22.74
N MET A 199 7.43 -3.99 -22.95
CA MET A 199 7.55 -2.59 -23.34
C MET A 199 6.45 -1.74 -22.66
N PRO A 200 6.71 -0.45 -22.37
CA PRO A 200 5.74 0.44 -21.71
C PRO A 200 4.38 0.50 -22.42
N GLU A 201 4.36 0.52 -23.75
CA GLU A 201 3.15 0.62 -24.56
C GLU A 201 2.25 -0.61 -24.43
N LYS A 202 2.86 -1.78 -24.21
CA LYS A 202 2.15 -3.05 -24.02
C LYS A 202 1.62 -3.19 -22.59
N TYR A 203 2.33 -2.63 -21.60
CA TYR A 203 1.98 -2.73 -20.19
C TYR A 203 1.96 -1.33 -19.52
N PRO A 204 1.01 -0.45 -19.88
CA PRO A 204 0.98 0.92 -19.37
C PRO A 204 0.78 0.99 -17.85
N LEU A 205 0.05 0.04 -17.26
CA LEU A 205 -0.09 -0.04 -15.81
C LEU A 205 1.25 -0.36 -15.13
N LEU A 206 2.04 -1.27 -15.72
CA LEU A 206 3.36 -1.61 -15.20
C LEU A 206 4.31 -0.40 -15.23
N ASP A 207 4.23 0.41 -16.29
CA ASP A 207 5.03 1.64 -16.41
C ASP A 207 4.73 2.64 -15.28
N ILE A 208 3.44 2.86 -15.00
CA ILE A 208 3.00 3.69 -13.86
C ILE A 208 3.53 3.10 -12.55
N LEU A 209 3.42 1.78 -12.37
CA LEU A 209 3.85 1.11 -11.16
C LEU A 209 5.37 1.14 -10.95
N ILE A 210 6.18 1.17 -12.00
CA ILE A 210 7.63 1.37 -11.89
C ILE A 210 7.92 2.72 -11.23
N SER A 211 7.27 3.80 -11.70
CA SER A 211 7.41 5.14 -11.09
C SER A 211 6.95 5.16 -9.63
N LYS A 212 5.84 4.49 -9.32
CA LYS A 212 5.34 4.35 -7.94
C LYS A 212 6.28 3.55 -7.05
N ALA A 213 6.92 2.50 -7.58
CA ALA A 213 7.88 1.67 -6.88
C ALA A 213 9.15 2.45 -6.52
N ILE A 214 9.69 3.27 -7.44
CA ILE A 214 10.82 4.17 -7.18
C ILE A 214 10.49 5.13 -6.04
N ASN A 215 9.33 5.78 -6.09
CA ASN A 215 8.89 6.72 -5.05
C ASN A 215 8.72 6.03 -3.69
N TYR A 216 8.08 4.86 -3.67
CA TYR A 216 7.89 4.09 -2.44
C TYR A 216 9.22 3.65 -1.86
N TYR A 217 10.14 3.16 -2.69
CA TYR A 217 11.48 2.80 -2.26
C TYR A 217 12.21 3.97 -1.61
N ASN A 218 12.32 5.09 -2.32
CA ASN A 218 13.05 6.27 -1.87
C ASN A 218 12.50 6.86 -0.56
N LYS A 219 11.18 6.81 -0.35
CA LYS A 219 10.54 7.42 0.83
C LYS A 219 10.27 6.48 1.98
N LYS A 220 10.11 5.17 1.73
CA LYS A 220 9.63 4.20 2.73
C LYS A 220 10.59 3.04 2.97
N ILE A 221 11.48 2.71 2.04
CA ILE A 221 12.41 1.58 2.18
C ILE A 221 13.84 2.08 2.43
N LEU A 222 14.37 2.93 1.55
CA LEU A 222 15.75 3.40 1.58
C LEU A 222 16.17 4.00 2.95
N PRO A 223 15.35 4.84 3.63
CA PRO A 223 15.73 5.40 4.92
C PRO A 223 15.88 4.38 6.06
N LEU A 224 15.36 3.16 5.88
CA LEU A 224 15.33 2.10 6.89
C LEU A 224 16.33 0.98 6.59
N LYS A 225 17.12 1.10 5.52
CA LYS A 225 18.09 0.08 5.14
C LYS A 225 19.29 0.10 6.09
N GLU A 226 19.63 -1.07 6.59
CA GLU A 226 20.78 -1.28 7.46
C GLU A 226 21.61 -2.43 6.90
N TYR A 227 22.73 -2.09 6.28
CA TYR A 227 23.69 -3.07 5.77
C TYR A 227 24.63 -3.51 6.89
N ARG A 228 24.96 -4.80 6.90
CA ARG A 228 26.02 -5.35 7.74
C ARG A 228 27.02 -6.12 6.89
N ASP A 229 28.26 -6.18 7.34
CA ASP A 229 29.24 -7.05 6.73
C ASP A 229 28.96 -8.53 7.11
N PRO A 230 29.25 -9.50 6.22
CA PRO A 230 29.13 -10.92 6.53
C PRO A 230 30.18 -11.35 7.55
N THR A 231 29.89 -12.40 8.32
CA THR A 231 30.91 -13.13 9.09
C THR A 231 31.79 -14.01 8.18
N GLN A 232 32.90 -14.54 8.69
CA GLN A 232 33.77 -15.47 7.93
C GLN A 232 33.00 -16.70 7.37
N TRP A 233 32.07 -17.28 8.14
CA TRP A 233 31.26 -18.41 7.67
C TRP A 233 30.20 -17.99 6.63
N GLU A 234 29.66 -16.78 6.77
CA GLU A 234 28.70 -16.22 5.81
C GLU A 234 29.39 -15.86 4.49
N TYR A 235 30.65 -15.41 4.53
CA TYR A 235 31.49 -15.21 3.35
C TYR A 235 31.63 -16.49 2.52
N ILE A 236 31.95 -17.62 3.17
CA ILE A 236 32.01 -18.93 2.50
C ILE A 236 30.64 -19.26 1.87
N SER A 237 29.55 -18.96 2.59
CA SER A 237 28.18 -19.18 2.08
C SER A 237 27.87 -18.36 0.83
N LEU A 238 28.31 -17.10 0.79
CA LEU A 238 28.15 -16.21 -0.36
C LEU A 238 28.97 -16.71 -1.57
N MET A 239 30.20 -17.17 -1.36
CA MET A 239 31.00 -17.81 -2.41
C MET A 239 30.32 -19.08 -2.96
N THR A 240 29.80 -19.94 -2.07
CA THR A 240 29.08 -21.15 -2.47
C THR A 240 27.84 -20.79 -3.29
N LEU A 241 27.04 -19.82 -2.84
CA LEU A 241 25.88 -19.33 -3.59
C LEU A 241 26.27 -18.81 -4.98
N ARG A 242 27.28 -17.94 -5.05
CA ARG A 242 27.83 -17.39 -6.29
C ARG A 242 28.24 -18.51 -7.26
N ASN A 243 28.95 -19.52 -6.76
CA ASN A 243 29.41 -20.65 -7.57
C ASN A 243 28.25 -21.51 -8.09
N LYS A 244 27.23 -21.77 -7.28
CA LYS A 244 26.04 -22.55 -7.69
C LYS A 244 25.24 -21.79 -8.76
N ILE A 245 25.02 -20.48 -8.60
CA ILE A 245 24.36 -19.64 -9.62
C ILE A 245 25.18 -19.62 -10.92
N GLY A 246 26.51 -19.45 -10.83
CA GLY A 246 27.40 -19.52 -12.00
C GLY A 246 27.37 -20.88 -12.71
N GLY A 247 27.17 -21.97 -11.97
CA GLY A 247 26.94 -23.31 -12.54
C GLY A 247 25.65 -23.38 -13.34
N VAL A 248 24.55 -22.85 -12.80
CA VAL A 248 23.26 -22.78 -13.50
C VAL A 248 23.37 -21.92 -14.76
N ARG A 249 24.04 -20.76 -14.68
CA ARG A 249 24.27 -19.89 -15.86
C ARG A 249 24.93 -20.66 -17.00
N ARG A 250 26.03 -21.39 -16.74
CA ARG A 250 26.77 -22.12 -17.78
C ARG A 250 25.93 -23.23 -18.40
N LEU A 251 25.15 -23.94 -17.58
CA LEU A 251 24.24 -24.99 -18.06
C LEU A 251 23.10 -24.40 -18.91
N HIS A 252 22.56 -23.26 -18.50
CA HIS A 252 21.51 -22.57 -19.22
C HIS A 252 21.99 -22.11 -20.61
N GLU A 253 23.16 -21.47 -20.66
CA GLU A 253 23.82 -21.06 -21.92
C GLU A 253 24.06 -22.24 -22.87
N ALA A 254 24.66 -23.33 -22.37
CA ALA A 254 24.87 -24.54 -23.17
C ALA A 254 23.55 -25.16 -23.66
N THR A 255 22.47 -25.05 -22.87
CA THR A 255 21.14 -25.53 -23.26
C THR A 255 20.56 -24.69 -24.40
N ILE A 256 20.67 -23.36 -24.32
CA ILE A 256 20.26 -22.44 -25.39
C ILE A 256 21.05 -22.73 -26.67
N GLU A 257 22.37 -22.83 -26.58
CA GLU A 257 23.25 -23.11 -27.73
C GLU A 257 22.94 -24.45 -28.41
N SER A 258 22.58 -25.47 -27.63
CA SER A 258 22.20 -26.78 -28.17
C SER A 258 20.85 -26.78 -28.90
N GLY A 259 20.03 -25.73 -28.76
CA GLY A 259 18.69 -25.67 -29.33
C GLY A 259 17.75 -26.74 -28.78
N LYS A 260 18.01 -27.26 -27.57
CA LYS A 260 17.23 -28.33 -26.96
C LYS A 260 15.77 -27.88 -26.76
N ASP A 261 14.83 -28.65 -27.29
CA ASP A 261 13.42 -28.41 -27.01
C ASP A 261 13.11 -28.75 -25.54
N LEU A 262 12.55 -27.78 -24.83
CA LEU A 262 12.17 -27.89 -23.42
C LEU A 262 10.65 -27.91 -23.23
N SER A 263 9.86 -28.01 -24.31
CA SER A 263 8.40 -28.03 -24.28
C SER A 263 7.86 -29.12 -23.34
N GLU A 264 8.43 -30.34 -23.38
CA GLU A 264 8.08 -31.46 -22.49
C GLU A 264 8.36 -31.18 -21.00
N TYR A 265 9.27 -30.25 -20.71
CA TYR A 265 9.65 -29.85 -19.35
C TYR A 265 8.91 -28.58 -18.88
N GLY A 266 7.94 -28.09 -19.66
CA GLY A 266 7.18 -26.87 -19.36
C GLY A 266 7.88 -25.58 -19.78
N GLY A 267 8.85 -25.67 -20.70
CA GLY A 267 9.54 -24.55 -21.32
C GLY A 267 10.74 -24.03 -20.53
N GLU A 268 11.58 -23.26 -21.24
CA GLU A 268 12.86 -22.71 -20.76
C GLU A 268 12.75 -22.01 -19.40
N ARG A 269 11.75 -21.14 -19.24
CA ARG A 269 11.51 -20.38 -18.02
C ARG A 269 11.32 -21.28 -16.80
N LYS A 270 10.52 -22.34 -16.93
CA LYS A 270 10.20 -23.24 -15.81
C LYS A 270 11.43 -24.05 -15.42
N VAL A 271 12.15 -24.58 -16.41
CA VAL A 271 13.39 -25.32 -16.20
C VAL A 271 14.44 -24.44 -15.51
N LEU A 272 14.59 -23.19 -15.93
CA LEU A 272 15.52 -22.24 -15.29
C LEU A 272 15.12 -21.93 -13.84
N GLU A 273 13.83 -21.70 -13.57
CA GLU A 273 13.33 -21.46 -12.20
C GLU A 273 13.63 -22.65 -11.27
N GLU A 274 13.40 -23.87 -11.74
CA GLU A 274 13.67 -25.11 -10.98
C GLU A 274 15.17 -25.32 -10.74
N ALA A 275 16.01 -25.05 -11.74
CA ALA A 275 17.47 -25.14 -11.63
C ALA A 275 18.03 -24.13 -10.62
N LEU A 276 17.60 -22.86 -10.72
CA LEU A 276 17.98 -21.82 -9.76
C LEU A 276 17.47 -22.14 -8.35
N THR A 277 16.23 -22.62 -8.22
CA THR A 277 15.68 -23.04 -6.94
C THR A 277 16.54 -24.12 -6.31
N THR A 278 16.85 -25.18 -7.05
CA THR A 278 17.71 -26.27 -6.55
C THR A 278 19.08 -25.74 -6.13
N ALA A 279 19.76 -25.00 -7.00
CA ALA A 279 21.09 -24.47 -6.77
C ALA A 279 21.17 -23.57 -5.52
N ILE A 280 20.21 -22.66 -5.35
CA ILE A 280 20.17 -21.72 -4.22
C ILE A 280 19.91 -22.45 -2.89
N TYR A 281 18.95 -23.38 -2.88
CA TYR A 281 18.66 -24.13 -1.66
C TYR A 281 19.79 -25.09 -1.28
N ASP A 282 20.47 -25.67 -2.26
CA ASP A 282 21.62 -26.53 -2.01
C ASP A 282 22.83 -25.73 -1.49
N ALA A 283 23.05 -24.50 -1.98
CA ALA A 283 24.04 -23.59 -1.41
C ALA A 283 23.78 -23.34 0.09
N GLY A 284 22.53 -23.07 0.45
CA GLY A 284 22.14 -22.86 1.85
C GLY A 284 22.32 -24.12 2.70
N LYS A 285 21.91 -25.30 2.20
CA LYS A 285 22.05 -26.57 2.94
C LYS A 285 23.50 -26.95 3.19
N GLU A 286 24.40 -26.63 2.27
CA GLU A 286 25.82 -26.99 2.36
C GLU A 286 26.51 -26.35 3.56
N ILE A 287 26.15 -25.10 3.90
CA ILE A 287 26.77 -24.36 5.01
C ILE A 287 25.89 -24.31 6.26
N TYR A 288 24.59 -24.01 6.10
CA TYR A 288 23.68 -23.83 7.25
C TYR A 288 22.98 -25.14 7.67
N GLY A 289 22.95 -26.14 6.79
CA GLY A 289 22.10 -27.31 6.95
C GLY A 289 20.62 -27.01 6.69
N LYS A 290 19.84 -28.07 6.55
CA LYS A 290 18.41 -27.99 6.21
C LYS A 290 17.58 -27.21 7.24
N GLU A 291 17.91 -27.34 8.52
CA GLU A 291 17.14 -26.75 9.63
C GLU A 291 17.30 -25.22 9.75
N LYS A 292 18.38 -24.66 9.21
CA LYS A 292 18.69 -23.22 9.31
C LYS A 292 18.65 -22.48 7.97
N LEU A 293 17.92 -23.02 6.98
CA LEU A 293 17.75 -22.35 5.68
C LEU A 293 17.13 -20.96 5.79
N ARG A 294 16.28 -20.72 6.79
CA ARG A 294 15.73 -19.38 7.03
C ARG A 294 16.83 -18.36 7.35
N ASP A 295 17.80 -18.75 8.16
CA ASP A 295 18.92 -17.89 8.57
C ASP A 295 19.83 -17.58 7.37
N PHE A 296 20.03 -18.56 6.47
CA PHE A 296 20.74 -18.36 5.20
C PHE A 296 20.08 -17.27 4.33
N PHE A 297 18.76 -17.36 4.11
CA PHE A 297 18.06 -16.34 3.33
C PHE A 297 18.05 -14.97 4.04
N GLN A 298 17.86 -14.95 5.36
CA GLN A 298 17.92 -13.72 6.13
C GLN A 298 19.30 -13.05 6.01
N MET A 299 20.39 -13.82 6.12
CA MET A 299 21.75 -13.31 5.92
C MET A 299 21.91 -12.68 4.53
N ILE A 300 21.43 -13.33 3.48
CA ILE A 300 21.50 -12.80 2.12
C ILE A 300 20.80 -11.44 2.03
N TYR A 301 19.60 -11.29 2.60
CA TYR A 301 18.86 -10.03 2.56
C TYR A 301 19.50 -8.93 3.41
N GLU A 302 20.06 -9.26 4.56
CA GLU A 302 20.72 -8.29 5.44
C GLU A 302 22.01 -7.77 4.79
N VAL A 303 22.80 -8.66 4.20
CA VAL A 303 24.11 -8.32 3.62
C VAL A 303 23.96 -7.67 2.25
N LEU A 304 23.09 -8.19 1.36
CA LEU A 304 22.93 -7.65 0.00
C LEU A 304 21.93 -6.51 -0.12
N MET A 305 20.87 -6.52 0.68
CA MET A 305 19.75 -5.57 0.53
C MET A 305 19.63 -4.61 1.72
N GLY A 306 20.30 -4.88 2.85
CA GLY A 306 20.15 -4.12 4.07
C GLY A 306 18.75 -4.27 4.70
N GLN A 307 18.10 -5.42 4.49
CA GLN A 307 16.73 -5.68 4.92
C GLN A 307 16.60 -7.05 5.62
N LYS A 308 15.67 -7.17 6.56
CA LYS A 308 15.43 -8.42 7.32
C LYS A 308 14.69 -9.50 6.52
N SER A 309 14.09 -9.12 5.40
CA SER A 309 13.37 -10.01 4.49
C SER A 309 13.48 -9.47 3.07
N GLY A 310 13.22 -10.34 2.10
CA GLY A 310 13.39 -10.02 0.69
C GLY A 310 12.58 -10.93 -0.23
N PRO A 311 12.79 -10.81 -1.55
CA PRO A 311 12.07 -11.58 -2.55
C PRO A 311 12.36 -13.07 -2.44
N ARG A 312 11.52 -13.90 -3.07
CA ARG A 312 11.89 -15.29 -3.34
C ARG A 312 13.12 -15.30 -4.26
N LEU A 313 14.28 -15.64 -3.70
CA LEU A 313 15.58 -15.43 -4.35
C LEU A 313 15.71 -16.01 -5.78
N PRO A 314 15.23 -17.22 -6.11
CA PRO A 314 15.26 -17.72 -7.49
C PRO A 314 14.58 -16.80 -8.50
N ILE A 315 13.39 -16.28 -8.16
CA ILE A 315 12.63 -15.36 -9.02
C ILE A 315 13.36 -14.02 -9.15
N PHE A 316 13.98 -13.56 -8.06
CA PHE A 316 14.81 -12.37 -8.09
C PHE A 316 16.00 -12.54 -9.05
N VAL A 317 16.72 -13.66 -8.99
CA VAL A 317 17.85 -13.93 -9.90
C VAL A 317 17.42 -13.95 -11.35
N MET A 318 16.24 -14.52 -11.67
CA MET A 318 15.71 -14.49 -13.04
C MET A 318 15.36 -13.07 -13.52
N LEU A 319 14.88 -12.21 -12.62
CA LEU A 319 14.46 -10.86 -12.93
C LEU A 319 15.65 -9.89 -13.01
N TYR A 320 16.52 -9.93 -12.01
CA TYR A 320 17.74 -9.12 -11.97
C TYR A 320 18.79 -9.62 -12.99
N GLY A 321 18.76 -10.90 -13.34
CA GLY A 321 19.70 -11.56 -14.23
C GLY A 321 20.77 -12.32 -13.46
N MET A 322 21.16 -13.49 -13.98
CA MET A 322 22.19 -14.34 -13.36
C MET A 322 23.55 -13.64 -13.33
N ASP A 323 23.94 -12.99 -14.42
CA ASP A 323 25.24 -12.29 -14.50
C ASP A 323 25.29 -11.11 -13.54
N ASN A 324 24.27 -10.24 -13.54
CA ASN A 324 24.19 -9.14 -12.58
C ASN A 324 24.18 -9.62 -11.12
N THR A 325 23.54 -10.77 -10.85
CA THR A 325 23.56 -11.38 -9.50
C THR A 325 24.97 -11.86 -9.13
N ILE A 326 25.67 -12.50 -10.07
CA ILE A 326 27.04 -12.98 -9.86
C ILE A 326 27.97 -11.79 -9.61
N ASP A 327 27.88 -10.73 -10.41
CA ASP A 327 28.69 -9.52 -10.27
C ASP A 327 28.46 -8.84 -8.92
N LEU A 328 27.19 -8.72 -8.50
CA LEU A 328 26.83 -8.21 -7.17
C LEU A 328 27.45 -9.04 -6.04
N LEU A 329 27.43 -10.37 -6.16
CA LEU A 329 28.06 -11.25 -5.17
C LEU A 329 29.59 -11.11 -5.20
N ASP A 330 30.19 -10.98 -6.38
CA ASP A 330 31.64 -10.80 -6.54
C ASP A 330 32.13 -9.49 -5.94
N GLU A 331 31.38 -8.39 -6.11
CA GLU A 331 31.69 -7.12 -5.47
C GLU A 331 31.66 -7.23 -3.94
N LEU A 332 30.63 -7.89 -3.40
CA LEU A 332 30.50 -8.11 -1.97
C LEU A 332 31.63 -8.99 -1.42
N ILE A 333 31.95 -10.08 -2.12
CA ILE A 333 33.04 -10.99 -1.77
C ILE A 333 34.36 -10.21 -1.77
N LYS A 334 34.65 -9.47 -2.84
CA LYS A 334 35.88 -8.66 -2.97
C LYS A 334 36.01 -7.62 -1.85
N LYS A 335 34.91 -6.95 -1.47
CA LYS A 335 34.90 -5.98 -0.36
C LYS A 335 35.32 -6.63 0.98
N ASN A 336 35.01 -7.92 1.17
CA ASN A 336 35.21 -8.64 2.42
C ASN A 336 36.40 -9.63 2.39
N GLU A 337 37.22 -9.60 1.33
CA GLU A 337 38.36 -10.50 1.13
C GLU A 337 39.39 -10.43 2.27
N TYR A 338 39.52 -9.27 2.92
CA TYR A 338 40.44 -9.07 4.05
C TYR A 338 40.17 -10.02 5.23
N MET A 339 38.92 -10.45 5.42
CA MET A 339 38.53 -11.37 6.50
C MET A 339 39.19 -12.75 6.39
N PHE A 340 39.79 -13.07 5.23
CA PHE A 340 40.51 -14.31 4.97
C PHE A 340 42.03 -14.15 5.00
N LYS A 341 42.56 -12.92 4.90
CA LYS A 341 44.00 -12.69 5.10
C LYS A 341 44.41 -12.87 6.56
N GLU A 342 43.47 -12.70 7.50
CA GLU A 342 43.69 -12.90 8.95
C GLU A 342 43.65 -14.38 9.39
N LEU A 343 43.38 -15.33 8.49
CA LEU A 343 43.38 -16.77 8.79
C LEU A 343 44.65 -17.50 8.29
N GLU A 344 45.47 -16.85 7.46
CA GLU A 344 46.74 -17.38 6.95
C GLU A 344 47.97 -16.95 7.80
N GLU A 345 47.80 -16.01 8.73
CA GLU A 345 48.76 -15.66 9.80
C GLU A 345 48.42 -16.40 11.10
#